data_AF-A0A370LF99-F1
#
_entry.id   AF-A0A370LF99-F1
#
_cell.length_a   1.000
_cell.length_b   1.000
_cell.length_c   1.000
_cell.angle_alpha   90.00
_cell.angle_beta   90.00
_cell.angle_gamma   90.00
#
_symmetry.space_group_name_H-M   'P 1'
#
loop_
_entity.id
_entity.type
_entity.pdbx_description
1 polymer ?
#
loop_
_entity_poly.entity_id
_entity_poly.type
_entity_poly.pdbx_seq_one_letter_code
_entity_poly.pdbx_strand_id
1 'polypeptide(L)'
;MENHTVKRALVAVIIERTLNEFGKAEYKEVENRLESEYGIYFTDCLENPEYFKRIIQDIYGNAHKQILEKINDYLGDLREQKDYSDFIKILEHTN
;
A
#
# COMPACT_ATOMS: atom_id res chain seq x y z
N MET A 1 9.36 -19.33 -10.84
CA MET A 1 8.02 -18.72 -10.88
C MET A 1 7.41 -18.51 -9.48
N GLU A 2 8.05 -18.94 -8.37
CA GLU A 2 7.39 -19.05 -7.06
C GLU A 2 7.41 -17.81 -6.13
N ASN A 3 7.91 -16.64 -6.53
CA ASN A 3 8.09 -15.53 -5.58
C ASN A 3 7.07 -14.38 -5.77
N HIS A 4 6.55 -14.15 -6.98
CA HIS A 4 5.75 -12.95 -7.27
C HIS A 4 4.40 -12.90 -6.54
N THR A 5 3.66 -14.02 -6.53
CA THR A 5 2.39 -14.13 -5.79
C THR A 5 2.59 -13.94 -4.28
N VAL A 6 3.68 -14.47 -3.72
CA VAL A 6 4.01 -14.30 -2.30
C VAL A 6 4.32 -12.83 -1.99
N LYS A 7 5.06 -12.14 -2.85
CA LYS A 7 5.37 -10.71 -2.69
C LYS A 7 4.11 -9.86 -2.68
N ARG A 8 3.20 -10.09 -3.63
CA ARG A 8 1.91 -9.41 -3.72
C ARG A 8 1.03 -9.65 -2.49
N ALA A 9 0.91 -10.91 -2.08
CA ALA A 9 0.15 -11.27 -0.89
C ALA A 9 0.74 -10.61 0.37
N LEU A 10 2.07 -10.55 0.51
CA LEU A 10 2.71 -9.88 1.63
C LEU A 10 2.39 -8.38 1.65
N VAL A 11 2.51 -7.70 0.51
CA VAL A 11 2.17 -6.26 0.43
C VAL A 11 0.71 -6.02 0.78
N ALA A 12 -0.20 -6.85 0.26
CA ALA A 12 -1.62 -6.77 0.60
C ALA A 12 -1.82 -6.89 2.11
N VAL A 13 -1.29 -7.94 2.75
CA VAL A 13 -1.40 -8.13 4.20
C VAL A 13 -0.84 -6.97 5.00
N ILE A 14 0.28 -6.38 4.57
CA ILE A 14 0.89 -5.21 5.22
C ILE A 14 -0.02 -3.99 5.09
N ILE A 15 -0.57 -3.73 3.90
CA ILE A 15 -1.52 -2.62 3.68
C ILE A 15 -2.76 -2.83 4.53
N GLU A 16 -3.38 -4.00 4.45
CA GLU A 16 -4.60 -4.35 5.18
C GLU A 16 -4.40 -4.20 6.69
N ARG A 17 -3.29 -4.72 7.22
CA ARG A 17 -2.92 -4.56 8.63
C ARG A 17 -2.76 -3.09 9.00
N THR A 18 -2.01 -2.34 8.20
CA THR A 18 -1.75 -0.93 8.47
C THR A 18 -3.06 -0.16 8.55
N LEU A 19 -3.91 -0.25 7.52
CA LEU A 19 -5.19 0.47 7.47
C LEU A 19 -6.13 0.05 8.60
N ASN A 20 -6.19 -1.25 8.95
CA ASN A 20 -7.00 -1.73 10.08
C ASN A 20 -6.56 -1.12 11.43
N GLU A 21 -5.27 -0.82 11.61
CA GLU A 21 -4.78 -0.15 12.83
C GLU A 21 -5.17 1.34 12.89
N PHE A 22 -5.43 1.98 11.75
CA PHE A 22 -5.98 3.34 11.71
C PHE A 22 -7.51 3.35 11.88
N GLY A 23 -8.19 2.35 11.31
CA GLY A 23 -9.61 2.13 11.53
C GLY A 23 -10.29 1.32 10.44
N LYS A 24 -11.36 0.61 10.82
CA LYS A 24 -12.13 -0.25 9.90
C LYS A 24 -12.87 0.54 8.83
N ALA A 25 -13.28 1.78 9.13
CA ALA A 25 -13.99 2.61 8.17
C ALA A 25 -13.05 3.03 7.04
N GLU A 26 -11.83 3.41 7.39
CA GLU A 26 -10.81 3.86 6.45
C GLU A 26 -10.23 2.69 5.64
N TYR A 27 -10.03 1.52 6.24
CA TYR A 27 -9.75 0.28 5.51
C TYR A 27 -10.76 0.07 4.37
N LYS A 28 -12.05 0.12 4.72
CA LYS A 28 -13.13 -0.20 3.77
C LYS A 28 -13.29 0.88 2.71
N GLU A 29 -13.04 2.14 3.06
CA GLU A 29 -13.05 3.24 2.12
C GLU A 29 -11.93 3.10 1.08
N VAL A 30 -10.70 2.78 1.51
CA VAL A 30 -9.58 2.54 0.58
C VAL A 30 -9.89 1.36 -0.33
N GLU A 31 -10.39 0.24 0.21
CA GLU A 31 -10.77 -0.96 -0.54
C GLU A 31 -11.82 -0.64 -1.61
N ASN A 32 -12.90 0.04 -1.23
CA ASN A 32 -13.96 0.45 -2.16
C ASN A 32 -13.44 1.39 -3.27
N ARG A 33 -12.54 2.33 -2.93
CA ARG A 33 -12.00 3.28 -3.91
C ARG A 33 -11.01 2.62 -4.87
N LEU A 34 -10.20 1.68 -4.41
CA LEU A 34 -9.31 0.90 -5.28
C LEU A 34 -10.11 0.13 -6.33
N GLU A 35 -11.19 -0.54 -5.90
CA GLU A 35 -12.04 -1.30 -6.81
C GLU A 35 -12.84 -0.39 -7.75
N SER A 36 -13.46 0.68 -7.23
CA SER A 36 -14.35 1.53 -8.03
C SER A 36 -13.63 2.50 -8.98
N GLU A 37 -12.47 3.03 -8.61
CA GLU A 37 -11.73 4.00 -9.45
C GLU A 37 -10.75 3.33 -10.41
N TYR A 38 -10.15 2.20 -10.01
CA TYR A 38 -9.06 1.56 -10.74
C TYR A 38 -9.31 0.09 -11.08
N GLY A 39 -10.32 -0.55 -10.49
CA GLY A 39 -10.61 -1.97 -10.73
C GLY A 39 -9.55 -2.91 -10.14
N ILE A 40 -8.82 -2.46 -9.12
CA ILE A 40 -7.74 -3.23 -8.50
C ILE A 40 -8.01 -3.52 -7.02
N TYR A 41 -7.30 -4.51 -6.47
CA TYR A 41 -7.35 -4.89 -5.06
C TYR A 41 -6.01 -4.66 -4.37
N PHE A 42 -5.94 -4.81 -3.04
CA PHE A 42 -4.69 -4.66 -2.29
C PHE A 42 -3.55 -5.56 -2.80
N THR A 43 -3.89 -6.73 -3.32
CA THR A 43 -2.94 -7.67 -3.95
C THR A 43 -2.28 -7.11 -5.21
N ASP A 44 -2.86 -6.11 -5.85
CA ASP A 44 -2.35 -5.50 -7.08
C ASP A 44 -1.54 -4.22 -6.81
N CYS A 45 -1.56 -3.72 -5.57
CA CYS A 45 -0.88 -2.47 -5.20
C CYS A 45 0.64 -2.56 -5.34
N LEU A 46 1.25 -3.75 -5.22
CA LEU A 46 2.69 -3.90 -5.49
C LEU A 46 3.05 -3.57 -6.93
N GLU A 47 2.16 -3.89 -7.88
CA GLU A 47 2.35 -3.64 -9.31
C GLU A 47 1.89 -2.23 -9.71
N ASN A 48 0.91 -1.66 -8.98
CA ASN A 48 0.30 -0.35 -9.25
C ASN A 48 0.32 0.57 -7.99
N PRO A 49 1.50 0.88 -7.43
CA PRO A 49 1.63 1.66 -6.19
C PRO A 49 1.04 3.08 -6.27
N GLU A 50 1.03 3.69 -7.46
CA GLU A 50 0.52 5.03 -7.70
C GLU A 50 -0.97 5.18 -7.41
N TYR A 51 -1.78 4.15 -7.67
CA TYR A 51 -3.22 4.17 -7.40
C TYR A 51 -3.48 4.10 -5.91
N PHE A 52 -2.78 3.20 -5.20
CA PHE A 52 -2.85 3.11 -3.74
C PHE A 52 -2.45 4.43 -3.09
N LYS A 53 -1.30 4.99 -3.51
CA LYS A 53 -0.81 6.27 -3.01
C LYS A 53 -1.84 7.38 -3.15
N ARG A 54 -2.43 7.52 -4.34
CA ARG A 54 -3.41 8.57 -4.61
C ARG A 54 -4.61 8.44 -3.68
N ILE A 55 -5.15 7.25 -3.51
CA ILE A 55 -6.31 7.02 -2.63
C ILE A 55 -5.98 7.34 -1.17
N ILE A 56 -4.83 6.89 -0.65
CA ILE A 56 -4.47 7.20 0.75
C ILE A 56 -4.18 8.70 0.94
N GLN A 57 -3.64 9.38 -0.07
CA GLN A 57 -3.44 10.84 -0.02
C GLN A 57 -4.77 11.59 0.00
N ASP A 58 -5.73 11.15 -0.81
CA ASP A 58 -7.06 11.75 -0.87
C ASP A 58 -7.85 11.53 0.43
N ILE A 59 -7.79 10.33 1.02
CA ILE A 59 -8.55 9.98 2.24
C ILE A 59 -7.90 10.60 3.48
N TYR A 60 -6.59 10.43 3.65
CA TYR A 60 -5.90 10.77 4.89
C TYR A 60 -5.23 12.15 4.85
N GLY A 61 -5.20 12.81 3.68
CA GLY A 61 -4.50 14.09 3.53
C GLY A 61 -3.07 13.97 4.04
N ASN A 62 -2.63 14.88 4.90
CA ASN A 62 -1.27 14.83 5.48
C ASN A 62 -0.99 13.59 6.35
N ALA A 63 -2.02 12.92 6.89
CA ALA A 63 -1.85 11.74 7.73
C ALA A 63 -1.42 10.49 6.93
N HIS A 64 -1.48 10.53 5.59
CA HIS A 64 -0.97 9.42 4.77
C HIS A 64 0.51 9.11 5.04
N LYS A 65 1.30 10.10 5.47
CA LYS A 65 2.71 9.90 5.82
C LYS A 65 2.89 8.87 6.93
N GLN A 66 2.01 8.84 7.94
CA GLN A 66 2.06 7.85 9.02
C GLN A 66 1.71 6.45 8.53
N ILE A 67 0.87 6.34 7.50
CA ILE A 67 0.56 5.06 6.84
C ILE A 67 1.80 4.55 6.10
N LEU A 68 2.47 5.43 5.35
CA LEU A 68 3.70 5.08 4.64
C LEU A 68 4.82 4.64 5.58
N GLU A 69 5.01 5.37 6.69
CA GLU A 69 5.96 5.02 7.74
C GLU A 69 5.67 3.62 8.30
N LYS A 70 4.41 3.31 8.64
CA LYS A 70 4.05 1.97 9.13
C LYS A 70 4.26 0.85 8.10
N ILE A 71 3.91 1.09 6.83
CA ILE A 71 4.15 0.12 5.75
C ILE A 71 5.65 -0.16 5.63
N ASN A 72 6.47 0.90 5.66
CA ASN A 72 7.92 0.79 5.62
C ASN A 72 8.47 0.00 6.83
N ASP A 73 7.96 0.28 8.03
CA ASP A 73 8.34 -0.44 9.26
C ASP A 73 8.00 -1.94 9.17
N TYR A 74 6.82 -2.29 8.64
CA TYR A 74 6.43 -3.71 8.47
C TYR A 74 7.23 -4.45 7.41
N LEU A 75 7.70 -3.76 6.37
CA LEU A 75 8.59 -4.37 5.38
C LEU A 75 9.97 -4.67 5.97
N GLY A 76 10.45 -3.87 6.92
CA GLY A 76 11.71 -4.11 7.62
C GLY A 76 12.87 -4.31 6.65
N ASP A 77 13.58 -5.43 6.78
CA ASP A 77 14.74 -5.76 5.92
C ASP A 77 14.34 -6.16 4.49
N LEU A 78 13.07 -6.53 4.26
CA LEU A 78 12.61 -6.88 2.92
C LEU A 78 12.69 -5.69 1.96
N ARG A 79 12.68 -4.45 2.47
CA ARG A 79 12.84 -3.23 1.67
C ARG A 79 14.12 -3.22 0.82
N GLU A 80 15.12 -4.01 1.17
CA GLU A 80 16.36 -4.16 0.39
C GLU A 80 16.15 -4.91 -0.92
N GLN A 81 15.07 -5.70 -1.03
CA GLN A 81 14.72 -6.33 -2.31
C GLN A 81 14.08 -5.31 -3.23
N LYS A 82 14.49 -5.38 -4.50
CA LYS A 82 14.13 -4.41 -5.55
C LYS A 82 12.63 -4.08 -5.60
N ASP A 83 11.78 -5.09 -5.61
CA ASP A 83 10.33 -4.88 -5.80
C ASP A 83 9.71 -4.05 -4.67
N TYR A 84 10.10 -4.29 -3.41
CA TYR A 84 9.62 -3.52 -2.27
C TYR A 84 10.27 -2.15 -2.18
N SER A 85 11.55 -2.03 -2.54
CA SER A 85 12.24 -0.74 -2.63
C SER A 85 11.57 0.19 -3.63
N ASP A 86 11.25 -0.33 -4.82
CA ASP A 86 10.60 0.44 -5.89
C ASP A 86 9.18 0.83 -5.49
N PHE A 87 8.44 -0.08 -4.87
CA PHE A 87 7.13 0.20 -4.28
C PHE A 87 7.17 1.39 -3.31
N ILE A 88 8.05 1.35 -2.30
CA ILE A 88 8.17 2.41 -1.29
C ILE A 88 8.59 3.74 -1.92
N LYS A 89 9.55 3.73 -2.84
CA LYS A 89 9.98 4.95 -3.54
C LYS A 89 8.81 5.63 -4.26
N ILE A 90 7.94 4.87 -4.92
CA ILE A 90 6.77 5.43 -5.61
C ILE A 90 5.81 6.03 -4.58
N LEU A 91 5.57 5.37 -3.45
CA LEU A 91 4.72 5.89 -2.39
C LEU A 91 5.25 7.22 -1.81
N GLU A 92 6.55 7.34 -1.59
CA GLU A 92 7.18 8.52 -0.99
C GLU A 92 7.38 9.70 -1.96
N HIS A 93 7.32 9.48 -3.28
CA HIS A 93 7.67 10.51 -4.25
C HIS A 93 6.63 11.64 -4.36
N THR A 94 6.77 12.72 -3.60
CA THR A 94 5.86 13.89 -3.73
C THR A 94 6.07 14.58 -5.08
N ASN A 95 5.04 14.61 -5.94
CA ASN A 95 5.00 15.50 -7.11
C ASN A 95 4.88 16.96 -6.69
#